data_AF-A8WNT4-F1
#
_entry.id   AF-A8WNT4-F1
#
_cell.length_a   1.000
_cell.length_b   1.000
_cell.length_c   1.000
_cell.angle_alpha   90.00
_cell.angle_beta   90.00
_cell.angle_gamma   90.00
#
_symmetry.space_group_name_H-M   'P 1'
#
loop_
_entity.id
_entity.type
_entity.pdbx_description
1 polymer ?
#
loop_
_entity_poly.entity_id
_entity_poly.type
_entity_poly.pdbx_seq_one_letter_code
_entity_poly.pdbx_strand_id
1 'polypeptide(L)'
;MKVSLEFVLLGVAILGIGYVASLPTNATALATIEPPKNCTAMTFFKAVGCLYRLGEYMGKMYFLNINKPSSIESFHKSCISLQECIRSISCEDGQSEGTKLANQIESHCVTLQYLFKDFSPCFEKFDKNNKDSKCVESWVPFVDSEKNATQTEICNNFFGDNNCMKKEVTDTCSETEWKGLRDHFIKSTPEIKACGFEDL
;
A
#
# COMPACT_ATOMS: atom_id res chain seq x y z
N MET A 1 -14.15 -5.08 12.20
CA MET A 1 -13.40 -5.99 11.30
C MET A 1 -12.15 -6.62 11.93
N LYS A 2 -12.04 -7.96 11.91
CA LYS A 2 -10.73 -8.63 11.83
C LYS A 2 -10.22 -8.37 10.41
N VAL A 3 -8.97 -7.93 10.25
CA VAL A 3 -8.34 -7.89 8.92
C VAL A 3 -8.40 -9.31 8.37
N SER A 4 -9.24 -9.53 7.35
CA SER A 4 -9.44 -10.86 6.78
C SER A 4 -8.10 -11.39 6.27
N LEU A 5 -7.87 -12.69 6.46
CA LEU A 5 -6.65 -13.39 6.04
C LEU A 5 -6.28 -13.11 4.57
N GLU A 6 -7.25 -12.73 3.74
CA GLU A 6 -7.10 -12.30 2.35
C GLU A 6 -6.27 -11.02 2.18
N PHE A 7 -6.41 -10.01 3.06
CA PHE A 7 -5.55 -8.81 3.04
C PHE A 7 -4.11 -9.13 3.45
N VAL A 8 -3.92 -10.13 4.32
CA VAL A 8 -2.59 -10.66 4.68
C VAL A 8 -2.00 -11.42 3.49
N LEU A 9 -2.80 -12.22 2.78
CA LEU A 9 -2.35 -12.98 1.59
C LEU A 9 -2.02 -12.06 0.40
N LEU A 10 -2.76 -10.96 0.20
CA LEU A 10 -2.39 -9.92 -0.77
C LEU A 10 -1.10 -9.19 -0.37
N GLY A 11 -0.89 -8.93 0.93
CA GLY A 11 0.38 -8.41 1.45
C GLY A 11 1.57 -9.35 1.21
N VAL A 12 1.33 -10.67 1.22
CA VAL A 12 2.35 -11.69 0.90
C VAL A 12 2.61 -11.80 -0.61
N ALA A 13 1.61 -11.57 -1.46
CA ALA A 13 1.79 -11.55 -2.91
C ALA A 13 2.59 -10.31 -3.37
N ILE A 14 2.31 -9.13 -2.81
CA ILE A 14 3.02 -7.87 -3.14
C ILE A 14 4.50 -7.89 -2.71
N LEU A 15 4.88 -8.76 -1.77
CA LEU A 15 6.27 -8.94 -1.30
C LEU A 15 6.90 -10.26 -1.78
N GLY A 16 6.16 -11.06 -2.56
CA GLY A 16 6.45 -12.47 -2.79
C GLY A 16 7.37 -12.79 -3.97
N ILE A 17 7.58 -11.91 -4.94
CA ILE A 17 8.36 -12.25 -6.14
C ILE A 17 9.25 -11.08 -6.56
N GLY A 18 10.57 -11.29 -6.50
CA GLY A 18 11.51 -10.47 -7.27
C GLY A 18 12.88 -10.13 -6.68
N TYR A 19 13.37 -10.72 -5.57
CA TYR A 19 14.75 -10.44 -5.11
C TYR A 19 15.60 -11.66 -4.79
N VAL A 20 15.37 -12.77 -5.51
CA VAL A 20 16.26 -13.96 -5.41
C VAL A 20 17.05 -14.24 -6.69
N ALA A 21 16.89 -13.45 -7.76
CA ALA A 21 17.58 -13.70 -9.03
C ALA A 21 18.91 -12.96 -9.22
N SER A 22 19.39 -12.16 -8.26
CA SER A 22 20.66 -11.42 -8.43
C SER A 22 21.47 -11.27 -7.13
N LEU A 23 21.36 -12.21 -6.20
CA LEU A 23 22.38 -12.35 -5.16
C LEU A 23 23.51 -13.23 -5.69
N PRO A 24 24.71 -12.68 -5.96
CA PRO A 24 25.86 -13.52 -6.29
C PRO A 24 26.14 -14.44 -5.09
N THR A 25 26.05 -15.74 -5.30
CA THR A 25 26.25 -16.80 -4.29
C THR A 25 27.69 -16.92 -3.79
N ASN A 26 28.60 -16.04 -4.23
CA ASN A 26 29.99 -16.04 -3.84
C ASN A 26 30.35 -14.71 -3.15
N ALA A 27 30.75 -14.81 -1.87
CA ALA A 27 31.19 -13.70 -1.02
C ALA A 27 32.38 -12.90 -1.59
N THR A 28 33.04 -13.40 -2.63
CA THR A 28 34.18 -12.76 -3.32
C THR A 28 33.80 -11.82 -4.46
N ALA A 29 32.52 -11.74 -4.87
CA ALA A 29 32.08 -10.85 -5.95
C ALA A 29 31.59 -9.46 -5.47
N LEU A 30 31.52 -9.22 -4.14
CA LEU A 30 30.99 -7.97 -3.58
C LEU A 30 31.95 -6.76 -3.70
N ALA A 31 33.17 -6.95 -4.21
CA ALA A 31 34.25 -5.98 -4.09
C ALA A 31 34.61 -5.21 -5.38
N THR A 32 34.01 -5.49 -6.55
CA THR A 32 34.48 -4.87 -7.81
C THR A 32 33.41 -4.35 -8.77
N ILE A 33 32.16 -4.21 -8.34
CA ILE A 33 31.19 -3.43 -9.11
C ILE A 33 31.22 -2.01 -8.52
N GLU A 34 31.93 -1.10 -9.17
CA GLU A 34 31.73 0.33 -8.92
C GLU A 34 30.22 0.58 -9.02
N PRO A 35 29.57 1.06 -7.94
CA PRO A 35 28.15 1.34 -8.02
C PRO A 35 27.91 2.30 -9.18
N PRO A 36 26.82 2.11 -9.97
CA PRO A 36 26.43 3.09 -10.97
C PRO A 36 26.45 4.49 -10.35
N LYS A 37 26.85 5.51 -11.10
CA LYS A 37 26.86 6.90 -10.60
C LYS A 37 25.49 7.18 -9.93
N ASN A 38 25.53 7.60 -8.66
CA ASN A 38 24.38 7.85 -7.77
C ASN A 38 23.76 6.65 -7.03
N CYS A 39 24.44 5.50 -6.98
CA CYS A 39 24.04 4.39 -6.11
C CYS A 39 24.95 4.34 -4.86
N THR A 40 24.34 4.25 -3.68
CA THR A 40 25.09 3.92 -2.47
C THR A 40 25.43 2.43 -2.48
N ALA A 41 26.67 2.05 -2.17
CA ALA A 41 27.04 0.65 -2.04
C ALA A 41 26.14 -0.04 -0.98
N MET A 42 25.44 -1.10 -1.38
CA MET A 42 24.61 -1.88 -0.49
C MET A 42 25.50 -2.69 0.45
N THR A 43 25.51 -2.34 1.73
CA THR A 43 26.26 -3.08 2.74
C THR A 43 25.42 -4.23 3.30
N PHE A 44 26.09 -5.31 3.74
CA PHE A 44 25.42 -6.42 4.43
C PHE A 44 24.55 -5.95 5.60
N PHE A 45 25.05 -5.02 6.42
CA PHE A 45 24.31 -4.47 7.56
C PHE A 45 23.03 -3.72 7.13
N LYS A 46 23.07 -2.98 6.02
CA LYS A 46 21.86 -2.32 5.48
C LYS A 46 20.85 -3.34 4.98
N ALA A 47 21.30 -4.37 4.24
CA ALA A 47 20.42 -5.42 3.75
C ALA A 47 19.72 -6.18 4.89
N VAL A 48 20.49 -6.61 5.90
CA VAL A 48 19.92 -7.27 7.10
C VAL A 48 18.99 -6.33 7.87
N GLY A 49 19.34 -5.06 7.98
CA GLY A 49 18.48 -4.04 8.57
C GLY A 49 17.13 -3.92 7.86
N CYS A 50 17.11 -3.88 6.54
CA CYS A 50 15.86 -3.80 5.78
C CYS A 50 15.04 -5.09 5.86
N LEU A 51 15.68 -6.26 5.89
CA LEU A 51 14.98 -7.53 6.14
C LEU A 51 14.32 -7.56 7.52
N TYR A 52 14.99 -7.03 8.54
CA TYR A 52 14.38 -6.88 9.87
C TYR A 52 13.17 -5.94 9.84
N ARG A 53 13.26 -4.78 9.16
CA ARG A 53 12.13 -3.84 9.01
C ARG A 53 10.96 -4.45 8.25
N LEU A 54 11.25 -5.26 7.24
CA LEU A 54 10.23 -6.02 6.52
C LEU A 54 9.51 -6.99 7.46
N GLY A 55 10.25 -7.74 8.27
CA GLY A 55 9.67 -8.62 9.29
C GLY A 55 8.84 -7.87 10.34
N GLU A 56 9.31 -6.70 10.79
CA GLU A 56 8.57 -5.82 11.71
C GLU A 56 7.26 -5.35 11.08
N TYR A 57 7.29 -4.85 9.84
CA TYR A 57 6.11 -4.45 9.08
C TYR A 57 5.11 -5.59 8.94
N MET A 58 5.55 -6.76 8.47
CA MET A 58 4.69 -7.94 8.31
C MET A 58 4.07 -8.39 9.63
N GLY A 59 4.85 -8.38 10.72
CA GLY A 59 4.33 -8.68 12.06
C GLY A 59 3.27 -7.68 12.51
N LYS A 60 3.50 -6.38 12.33
CA LYS A 60 2.54 -5.33 12.72
C LYS A 60 1.28 -5.36 11.86
N MET A 61 1.39 -5.70 10.58
CA MET A 61 0.25 -5.93 9.69
C MET A 61 -0.58 -7.13 10.16
N TYR A 62 0.08 -8.26 10.43
CA TYR A 62 -0.59 -9.50 10.88
C TYR A 62 -1.34 -9.32 12.21
N PHE A 63 -0.75 -8.59 13.16
CA PHE A 63 -1.36 -8.31 14.46
C PHE A 63 -2.13 -6.99 14.51
N LEU A 64 -2.46 -6.41 13.36
CA LEU A 64 -3.13 -5.11 13.29
C LEU A 64 -4.54 -5.20 13.90
N ASN A 65 -4.78 -4.37 14.91
CA ASN A 65 -6.11 -4.15 15.47
C ASN A 65 -6.60 -2.74 15.13
N ILE A 66 -7.46 -2.64 14.13
CA ILE A 66 -8.01 -1.36 13.63
C ILE A 66 -8.89 -0.64 14.67
N ASN A 67 -9.38 -1.34 15.69
CA ASN A 67 -10.17 -0.73 16.77
C ASN A 67 -9.26 -0.11 17.86
N LYS A 68 -7.94 -0.27 17.75
CA LYS A 68 -6.96 0.24 18.71
C LYS A 68 -6.05 1.28 18.03
N PRO A 69 -6.21 2.59 18.31
CA PRO A 69 -5.43 3.64 17.67
C PRO A 69 -3.91 3.46 17.76
N SER A 70 -3.40 2.97 18.89
CA SER A 70 -1.96 2.69 19.05
C SER A 70 -1.46 1.51 18.22
N SER A 71 -2.34 0.57 17.84
CA SER A 71 -2.01 -0.50 16.90
C SER A 71 -1.85 0.04 15.48
N ILE A 72 -2.76 0.92 15.05
CA ILE A 72 -2.71 1.58 13.74
C ILE A 72 -1.46 2.46 13.64
N GLU A 73 -1.18 3.25 14.67
CA GLU A 73 0.02 4.09 14.73
C GLU A 73 1.30 3.25 14.67
N SER A 74 1.34 2.13 15.40
CA SER A 74 2.49 1.22 15.37
C SER A 74 2.70 0.56 14.00
N PHE A 75 1.62 0.20 13.31
CA PHE A 75 1.69 -0.33 11.95
C PHE A 75 2.21 0.74 10.97
N HIS A 76 1.63 1.94 11.01
CA HIS A 76 2.05 3.05 10.16
C HIS A 76 3.55 3.36 10.34
N LYS A 77 4.04 3.42 11.59
CA LYS A 77 5.48 3.62 11.87
C LYS A 77 6.36 2.53 11.26
N SER A 78 5.95 1.27 11.34
CA SER A 78 6.71 0.17 10.71
C SER A 78 6.71 0.26 9.19
N CYS A 79 5.61 0.74 8.60
CA CYS A 79 5.46 0.93 7.17
C CYS A 79 6.40 2.04 6.65
N ILE A 80 6.42 3.20 7.31
CA ILE A 80 7.37 4.29 7.00
C ILE A 80 8.82 3.84 7.20
N SER A 81 9.11 3.09 8.26
CA SER A 81 10.47 2.59 8.49
C SER A 81 10.96 1.62 7.41
N LEU A 82 10.06 0.78 6.88
CA LEU A 82 10.37 -0.11 5.75
C LEU A 82 10.63 0.69 4.47
N GLN A 83 9.75 1.64 4.15
CA GLN A 83 9.89 2.57 3.02
C GLN A 83 11.25 3.27 3.05
N GLU A 84 11.60 3.91 4.17
CA GLU A 84 12.88 4.60 4.35
C GLU A 84 14.06 3.65 4.15
N CYS A 85 13.96 2.42 4.65
CA CYS A 85 15.02 1.43 4.48
C CYS A 85 15.23 1.08 3.00
N ILE A 86 14.15 0.81 2.27
CA ILE A 86 14.21 0.49 0.84
C ILE A 86 14.78 1.67 0.06
N ARG A 87 14.36 2.90 0.35
CA ARG A 87 14.98 4.10 -0.25
C ARG A 87 16.49 4.17 -0.01
N SER A 88 16.93 3.85 1.21
CA SER A 88 18.35 3.93 1.60
C SER A 88 19.27 2.91 0.89
N ILE A 89 18.68 1.88 0.28
CA ILE A 89 19.38 0.85 -0.50
C ILE A 89 19.07 0.92 -2.00
N SER A 90 18.19 1.82 -2.42
CA SER A 90 17.83 2.05 -3.82
C SER A 90 18.76 3.06 -4.48
N CYS A 91 18.89 3.00 -5.80
CA CYS A 91 19.63 4.00 -6.56
C CYS A 91 18.79 5.27 -6.77
N GLU A 92 19.43 6.44 -6.73
CA GLU A 92 18.78 7.73 -7.00
C GLU A 92 18.64 7.99 -8.51
N ASP A 93 17.89 7.15 -9.22
CA ASP A 93 17.58 7.36 -10.64
C ASP A 93 16.07 7.42 -10.95
N GLY A 94 15.22 7.37 -9.91
CA GLY A 94 13.76 7.46 -10.02
C GLY A 94 13.09 6.28 -10.73
N GLN A 95 13.87 5.42 -11.38
CA GLN A 95 13.40 4.32 -12.24
C GLN A 95 13.82 2.95 -11.73
N SER A 96 14.75 2.87 -10.76
CA SER A 96 15.15 1.61 -10.13
C SER A 96 13.94 0.90 -9.51
N GLU A 97 13.95 -0.42 -9.58
CA GLU A 97 12.92 -1.26 -8.97
C GLU A 97 12.75 -0.98 -7.49
N GLY A 98 13.85 -0.69 -6.78
CA GLY A 98 13.82 -0.28 -5.38
C GLY A 98 13.08 1.05 -5.15
N THR A 99 13.27 2.05 -6.01
CA THR A 99 12.53 3.31 -5.93
C THR A 99 11.04 3.11 -6.20
N LYS A 100 10.68 2.29 -7.20
CA LYS A 100 9.28 1.95 -7.50
C LYS A 100 8.63 1.24 -6.31
N LEU A 101 9.31 0.24 -5.75
CA LEU A 101 8.84 -0.49 -4.57
C LEU A 101 8.67 0.43 -3.35
N ALA A 102 9.62 1.33 -3.10
CA ALA A 102 9.51 2.29 -2.01
C ALA A 102 8.29 3.22 -2.17
N ASN A 103 8.02 3.68 -3.39
CA ASN A 103 6.86 4.53 -3.67
C ASN A 103 5.54 3.77 -3.54
N GLN A 104 5.50 2.50 -3.95
CA GLN A 104 4.33 1.64 -3.76
C GLN A 104 4.06 1.40 -2.27
N ILE A 105 5.10 1.09 -1.48
CA ILE A 105 4.98 0.94 -0.03
C ILE A 105 4.47 2.24 0.59
N GLU A 106 5.04 3.40 0.23
CA GLU A 106 4.57 4.69 0.71
C GLU A 106 3.08 4.92 0.43
N SER A 107 2.63 4.67 -0.81
CA SER A 107 1.23 4.81 -1.19
C SER A 107 0.33 3.88 -0.35
N HIS A 108 0.74 2.63 -0.14
CA HIS A 108 0.03 1.69 0.73
C HIS A 108 0.00 2.15 2.19
N CYS A 109 1.12 2.66 2.72
CA CYS A 109 1.21 3.16 4.10
C CYS A 109 0.23 4.31 4.33
N VAL A 110 0.22 5.29 3.43
CA VAL A 110 -0.64 6.48 3.53
C VAL A 110 -2.11 6.10 3.40
N THR A 111 -2.44 5.26 2.41
CA THR A 111 -3.80 4.77 2.19
C THR A 111 -4.34 4.02 3.42
N LEU A 112 -3.59 3.04 3.93
CA LEU A 112 -4.04 2.27 5.09
C LEU A 112 -4.14 3.12 6.35
N GLN A 113 -3.24 4.10 6.53
CA GLN A 113 -3.33 5.04 7.63
C GLN A 113 -4.65 5.82 7.57
N TYR A 114 -5.01 6.37 6.42
CA TYR A 114 -6.26 7.10 6.25
C TYR A 114 -7.47 6.21 6.52
N LEU A 115 -7.51 5.03 5.89
CA LEU A 115 -8.62 4.09 6.03
C LEU A 115 -8.86 3.67 7.49
N PHE A 116 -7.80 3.35 8.24
CA PHE A 116 -7.93 2.87 9.61
C PHE A 116 -8.01 3.96 10.67
N LYS A 117 -7.61 5.19 10.35
CA LYS A 117 -7.65 6.31 11.30
C LYS A 117 -8.80 7.25 11.01
N ASP A 118 -8.78 7.87 9.84
CA ASP A 118 -9.65 8.98 9.50
C ASP A 118 -11.00 8.49 8.94
N PHE A 119 -10.98 7.40 8.16
CA PHE A 119 -12.20 6.81 7.59
C PHE A 119 -12.84 5.71 8.47
N SER A 120 -12.13 5.25 9.50
CA SER A 120 -12.59 4.19 10.41
C SER A 120 -13.98 4.41 11.01
N PRO A 121 -14.39 5.63 11.43
CA PRO A 121 -15.76 5.87 11.89
C PRO A 121 -16.83 5.53 10.86
N CYS A 122 -16.55 5.68 9.57
CA CYS A 122 -17.46 5.27 8.49
C CYS A 122 -17.47 3.74 8.32
N PHE A 123 -16.32 3.08 8.39
CA PHE A 123 -16.27 1.60 8.41
C PHE A 123 -17.06 1.00 9.58
N GLU A 124 -17.02 1.61 10.76
CA GLU A 124 -17.86 1.17 11.88
C GLU A 124 -19.36 1.28 11.58
N LYS A 125 -19.80 2.26 10.77
CA LYS A 125 -21.20 2.39 10.34
C LYS A 125 -21.54 1.29 9.34
N PHE A 126 -20.66 0.96 8.39
CA PHE A 126 -20.84 -0.19 7.50
C PHE A 126 -20.97 -1.49 8.29
N ASP A 127 -20.04 -1.74 9.22
CA ASP A 127 -20.03 -2.88 10.12
C ASP A 127 -21.29 -2.95 11.00
N LYS A 128 -22.08 -1.87 11.17
CA LYS A 128 -23.31 -1.87 11.97
C LYS A 128 -24.57 -1.96 11.11
N ASN A 129 -24.59 -1.23 10.00
CA ASN A 129 -25.82 -0.92 9.26
C ASN A 129 -25.86 -1.55 7.87
N ASN A 130 -24.74 -2.02 7.34
CA ASN A 130 -24.63 -2.42 5.94
C ASN A 130 -23.53 -3.49 5.73
N LYS A 131 -23.58 -4.53 6.57
CA LYS A 131 -22.58 -5.62 6.63
C LYS A 131 -22.55 -6.48 5.36
N ASP A 132 -23.69 -6.57 4.67
CA ASP A 132 -23.88 -7.42 3.48
C ASP A 132 -23.66 -6.65 2.17
N SER A 133 -23.09 -5.44 2.25
CA SER A 133 -22.74 -4.65 1.07
C SER A 133 -21.66 -5.34 0.28
N LYS A 134 -22.04 -5.92 -0.86
CA LYS A 134 -21.10 -6.52 -1.83
C LYS A 134 -20.05 -5.53 -2.30
N CYS A 135 -20.42 -4.25 -2.39
CA CYS A 135 -19.50 -3.19 -2.80
C CYS A 135 -18.37 -3.05 -1.76
N VAL A 136 -18.73 -2.91 -0.48
CA VAL A 136 -17.74 -2.79 0.61
C VAL A 136 -16.89 -4.06 0.74
N GLU A 137 -17.52 -5.23 0.62
CA GLU A 137 -16.83 -6.53 0.76
C GLU A 137 -15.80 -6.77 -0.35
N SER A 138 -16.13 -6.41 -1.60
CA SER A 138 -15.26 -6.63 -2.75
C SER A 138 -14.29 -5.48 -3.03
N TRP A 139 -14.44 -4.34 -2.36
CA TRP A 139 -13.63 -3.16 -2.66
C TRP A 139 -12.20 -3.31 -2.15
N VAL A 140 -11.27 -3.33 -3.12
CA VAL A 140 -9.83 -3.32 -2.88
C VAL A 140 -9.24 -2.03 -3.44
N PRO A 141 -8.84 -1.07 -2.59
CA PRO A 141 -8.42 0.27 -3.04
C PRO A 141 -6.95 0.31 -3.47
N PHE A 142 -6.51 -0.70 -4.21
CA PHE A 142 -5.13 -0.83 -4.69
C PHE A 142 -5.15 -1.19 -6.17
N VAL A 143 -4.37 -0.46 -6.97
CA VAL A 143 -4.17 -0.80 -8.38
C VAL A 143 -3.17 -1.97 -8.44
N ASP A 144 -3.64 -3.07 -9.00
CA ASP A 144 -2.82 -4.27 -9.20
C ASP A 144 -1.93 -4.06 -10.43
N SER A 145 -0.63 -3.90 -10.20
CA SER A 145 0.36 -3.69 -11.27
C SER A 145 0.62 -4.95 -12.11
N GLU A 146 0.21 -6.13 -11.65
CA GLU A 146 0.38 -7.40 -12.39
C GLU A 146 -0.80 -7.65 -13.34
N LYS A 147 -1.95 -7.04 -13.07
CA LYS A 147 -3.08 -7.07 -14.00
C LYS A 147 -2.85 -6.07 -15.12
N ASN A 148 -2.88 -6.57 -16.36
CA ASN A 148 -2.90 -5.75 -17.57
C ASN A 148 -4.25 -5.03 -17.76
N ALA A 149 -4.73 -4.34 -16.72
CA ALA A 149 -5.96 -3.57 -16.76
C ALA A 149 -5.75 -2.30 -17.59
N THR A 150 -6.72 -1.96 -18.42
CA THR A 150 -6.68 -0.69 -19.15
C THR A 150 -6.93 0.48 -18.19
N GLN A 151 -6.44 1.68 -18.53
CA GLN A 151 -6.73 2.90 -17.74
C GLN A 151 -8.24 3.08 -17.52
N THR A 152 -9.05 2.80 -18.55
CA THR A 152 -10.52 2.86 -18.47
C THR A 152 -11.08 1.88 -17.45
N GLU A 153 -10.56 0.65 -17.42
CA GLU A 153 -10.99 -0.37 -16.46
C GLU A 153 -10.62 0.01 -15.03
N ILE A 154 -9.41 0.54 -14.82
CA ILE A 154 -8.99 1.10 -13.52
C ILE A 154 -9.95 2.20 -13.10
N CYS A 155 -10.21 3.19 -13.95
CA CYS A 155 -11.08 4.32 -13.61
C CYS A 155 -12.54 3.92 -13.35
N ASN A 156 -13.06 2.90 -14.03
CA ASN A 156 -14.44 2.47 -13.86
C ASN A 156 -14.67 1.67 -12.56
N ASN A 157 -13.62 1.04 -12.04
CA ASN A 157 -13.74 0.07 -10.93
C ASN A 157 -12.92 0.44 -9.69
N PHE A 158 -12.22 1.58 -9.69
CA PHE A 158 -11.34 1.95 -8.58
C PHE A 158 -12.09 2.08 -7.24
N PHE A 159 -13.28 2.70 -7.27
CA PHE A 159 -14.16 2.81 -6.10
C PHE A 159 -15.17 1.66 -6.04
N GLY A 160 -14.74 0.45 -6.42
CA GLY A 160 -15.58 -0.74 -6.57
C GLY A 160 -16.26 -0.81 -7.93
N ASP A 161 -16.92 -1.93 -8.23
CA ASP A 161 -17.59 -2.15 -9.51
C ASP A 161 -18.53 -0.99 -9.87
N ASN A 162 -18.30 -0.38 -11.03
CA ASN A 162 -19.01 0.83 -11.50
C ASN A 162 -18.99 1.99 -10.47
N ASN A 163 -17.90 2.10 -9.71
CA ASN A 163 -17.70 3.09 -8.64
C ASN A 163 -18.83 3.09 -7.59
N CYS A 164 -19.33 1.91 -7.24
CA CYS A 164 -20.41 1.73 -6.28
C CYS A 164 -20.15 2.39 -4.90
N MET A 165 -18.89 2.61 -4.51
CA MET A 165 -18.58 3.15 -3.18
C MET A 165 -19.10 4.55 -2.94
N LYS A 166 -19.29 5.36 -3.99
CA LYS A 166 -19.94 6.67 -3.85
C LYS A 166 -21.27 6.55 -3.13
N LYS A 167 -22.16 5.71 -3.66
CA LYS A 167 -23.52 5.55 -3.15
C LYS A 167 -23.50 4.99 -1.72
N GLU A 168 -22.72 3.93 -1.52
CA GLU A 168 -22.62 3.22 -0.25
C GLU A 168 -22.11 4.12 0.88
N VAL A 169 -21.07 4.94 0.61
CA VAL A 169 -20.51 5.87 1.59
C VAL A 169 -21.45 7.03 1.84
N THR A 170 -22.05 7.63 0.81
CA THR A 170 -23.00 8.73 0.99
C THR A 170 -24.24 8.28 1.77
N ASP A 171 -24.79 7.09 1.49
CA ASP A 171 -25.97 6.56 2.17
C ASP A 171 -25.69 6.13 3.62
N THR A 172 -24.56 5.48 3.86
CA THR A 172 -24.23 4.91 5.18
C THR A 172 -23.61 5.94 6.11
N CYS A 173 -22.82 6.84 5.55
CA CYS A 173 -22.04 7.80 6.28
C CYS A 173 -22.51 9.22 5.99
N SER A 174 -22.22 9.75 4.79
CA SER A 174 -22.26 11.18 4.49
C SER A 174 -21.59 11.51 3.14
N GLU A 175 -22.11 12.52 2.45
CA GLU A 175 -21.47 13.10 1.26
C GLU A 175 -20.08 13.70 1.56
N THR A 176 -19.88 14.22 2.77
CA THR A 176 -18.58 14.76 3.22
C THR A 176 -17.56 13.64 3.39
N GLU A 177 -17.97 12.50 3.96
CA GLU A 177 -17.10 11.34 4.10
C GLU A 177 -16.74 10.74 2.73
N TRP A 178 -17.67 10.73 1.76
CA TRP A 178 -17.38 10.34 0.38
C TRP A 178 -16.30 11.24 -0.25
N LYS A 179 -16.49 12.56 -0.21
CA LYS A 179 -15.52 13.52 -0.76
C LYS A 179 -14.15 13.37 -0.11
N GLY A 180 -14.11 13.20 1.21
CA GLY A 180 -12.86 12.97 1.94
C GLY A 180 -12.13 11.71 1.45
N LEU A 181 -12.85 10.59 1.30
CA LEU A 181 -12.29 9.33 0.81
C LEU A 181 -11.72 9.51 -0.60
N ARG A 182 -12.56 10.02 -1.50
CA ARG A 182 -12.24 10.23 -2.91
C ARG A 182 -11.03 11.13 -3.11
N ASP A 183 -11.03 12.30 -2.46
CA ASP A 183 -9.96 13.29 -2.59
C ASP A 183 -8.65 12.76 -2.00
N HIS A 184 -8.70 11.95 -0.94
CA HIS A 184 -7.52 11.27 -0.40
C HIS A 184 -6.89 10.37 -1.45
N PHE A 185 -7.68 9.52 -2.11
CA PHE A 185 -7.17 8.60 -3.12
C PHE A 185 -6.65 9.31 -4.38
N ILE A 186 -7.35 10.35 -4.87
CA ILE A 186 -6.86 11.16 -5.99
C ILE A 186 -5.47 11.74 -5.68
N LYS A 187 -5.23 12.12 -4.42
CA LYS A 187 -3.95 12.67 -3.98
C LYS A 187 -2.87 11.60 -3.79
N SER A 188 -3.22 10.42 -3.28
CA SER A 188 -2.26 9.38 -2.86
C SER A 188 -1.97 8.31 -3.92
N THR A 189 -2.77 8.25 -4.99
CA THR A 189 -2.72 7.20 -6.02
C THR A 189 -2.47 7.79 -7.41
N PRO A 190 -1.21 7.85 -7.87
CA PRO A 190 -0.86 8.45 -9.17
C PRO A 190 -1.64 7.87 -10.36
N GLU A 191 -1.94 6.58 -10.33
CA GLU A 191 -2.58 5.80 -11.39
C GLU A 191 -4.00 6.29 -11.71
N ILE A 192 -4.70 6.86 -10.73
CA ILE A 192 -6.08 7.31 -10.91
C ILE A 192 -6.21 8.81 -11.14
N LYS A 193 -5.09 9.55 -11.11
CA LYS A 193 -5.11 11.00 -11.27
C LYS A 193 -5.72 11.46 -12.60
N ALA A 194 -5.64 10.63 -13.64
CA ALA A 194 -6.22 10.90 -14.95
C ALA A 194 -7.70 10.49 -15.08
N CYS A 195 -8.30 9.91 -14.04
CA CYS A 195 -9.67 9.37 -14.09
C CYS A 195 -10.78 10.41 -13.99
N GLY A 196 -10.47 11.68 -13.68
CA GLY A 196 -11.48 12.74 -13.60
C GLY A 196 -12.49 12.55 -12.47
N PHE A 197 -12.04 12.03 -11.33
CA PHE A 197 -12.91 11.72 -10.19
C PHE A 197 -13.38 12.94 -9.41
N GLU A 198 -12.93 14.16 -9.72
CA GLU A 198 -13.28 15.38 -8.99
C GLU A 198 -14.80 15.65 -8.94
N ASP A 199 -15.52 15.20 -9.98
CA ASP A 199 -16.98 15.32 -10.11
C ASP A 199 -17.74 14.04 -9.75
N LEU A 200 -17.01 12.95 -9.45
CA LEU A 200 -17.59 11.68 -8.97
C LEU A 200 -18.04 11.85 -7.52
#